data_AF-A0A249PCC9-F1
#
_entry.id   AF-A0A249PCC9-F1
#
_cell.length_a   1.000
_cell.length_b   1.000
_cell.length_c   1.000
_cell.angle_alpha   90.00
_cell.angle_beta   90.00
_cell.angle_gamma   90.00
#
_symmetry.space_group_name_H-M   'P 1'
#
loop_
_entity.id
_entity.type
_entity.pdbx_description
1 polymer ?
#
loop_
_entity_poly.entity_id
_entity_poly.type
_entity_poly.pdbx_seq_one_letter_code
_entity_poly.pdbx_strand_id
1 'polypeptide(L)'
;MGVQDLAVIDVPFTSFTPDLPRLNNPGLVKAHNCTAGLGSIQGGVTLFPLKSASLYSNTSMDSRPLGSAIGQDATGNAKVYGACATKIYKLNPADRQWTDISRVGGYSTTASEKWKFVEYGSLQIGTNFNDEVQYIDMNVDTQFANLTTLVKGRHIATHKGFVILGNTWDALDGGVPYRVRWSGIEAPSDWTFSAATMADFQDLHGFGAIQGIVTDDSCYVILQRGIVQMSFVGGSFIFQFTDRVVGKGCAVSESITTVEGKHYFLSDDGFYKLEQGNLTPIGIGKINDWFLDTADLSQAHLMTVAADPRKTLIYWQFVSKDAVTGTPDKQLIFNYVTGEWTTADATTAFLFNSVSLPWTIDQLDAFIAIDSVPASFDDPIWSGGKNMLWGMNATGAVYSFGGPTMELSVETPEFQLARNIPNETGADIAIVNAVRPLFEGDGTARIQVGTRKLQNEDMSWSLLNECHAETGFAYVRNRSRYQRFRINISGDWKKAYSLQIDAQPAGKR
;
A
#
# COMPACT_ATOMS: atom_id res chain seq x y z
N MET A 1 -55.58 -18.61 -6.86
CA MET A 1 -54.28 -18.52 -7.57
C MET A 1 -53.40 -17.66 -6.68
N GLY A 2 -52.68 -18.29 -5.76
CA GLY A 2 -51.95 -17.58 -4.71
C GLY A 2 -50.76 -16.84 -5.33
N VAL A 3 -50.67 -15.55 -5.05
CA VAL A 3 -49.45 -14.77 -5.28
C VAL A 3 -48.38 -15.43 -4.42
N GLN A 4 -47.43 -16.14 -5.02
CA GLN A 4 -46.23 -16.54 -4.29
C GLN A 4 -45.49 -15.24 -3.97
N ASP A 5 -45.46 -14.87 -2.69
CA ASP A 5 -44.69 -13.72 -2.24
C ASP A 5 -43.23 -13.90 -2.67
N LEU A 6 -42.78 -13.05 -3.59
CA LEU A 6 -41.39 -12.98 -4.03
C LEU A 6 -40.55 -12.51 -2.84
N ALA A 7 -39.62 -13.33 -2.38
CA ALA A 7 -38.70 -12.98 -1.30
C ALA A 7 -37.48 -12.26 -1.88
N VAL A 8 -37.41 -10.94 -1.67
CA VAL A 8 -36.20 -10.16 -1.95
C VAL A 8 -35.27 -10.26 -0.75
N ILE A 9 -34.04 -10.74 -0.98
CA ILE A 9 -33.00 -10.86 0.04
C ILE A 9 -32.03 -9.70 -0.11
N ASP A 10 -31.84 -8.93 0.95
CA ASP A 10 -30.79 -7.92 1.03
C ASP A 10 -29.52 -8.52 1.62
N VAL A 11 -28.42 -8.41 0.88
CA VAL A 11 -27.09 -8.89 1.25
C VAL A 11 -26.16 -7.67 1.35
N PRO A 12 -25.90 -7.16 2.56
CA PRO A 12 -24.95 -6.07 2.74
C PRO A 12 -23.53 -6.54 2.38
N PHE A 13 -22.72 -5.61 1.86
CA PHE A 13 -21.29 -5.86 1.74
C PHE A 13 -20.66 -5.84 3.13
N THR A 14 -19.71 -6.75 3.34
CA THR A 14 -19.02 -6.98 4.61
C THR A 14 -17.52 -7.07 4.36
N SER A 15 -16.72 -7.34 5.39
CA SER A 15 -15.27 -7.42 5.31
C SER A 15 -14.79 -8.35 4.19
N PHE A 16 -13.68 -8.01 3.55
CA PHE A 16 -13.03 -8.88 2.56
C PHE A 16 -12.26 -9.99 3.29
N THR A 17 -12.72 -11.24 3.13
CA THR A 17 -12.17 -12.42 3.82
C THR A 17 -11.99 -13.61 2.87
N PRO A 18 -11.14 -13.49 1.83
CA PRO A 18 -10.87 -14.54 0.86
C PRO A 18 -10.28 -15.82 1.47
N ASP A 19 -9.59 -15.73 2.61
CA ASP A 19 -8.98 -16.87 3.31
C ASP A 19 -10.04 -17.84 3.89
N LEU A 20 -11.26 -17.36 4.13
CA LEU A 20 -12.33 -18.17 4.72
C LEU A 20 -13.02 -19.06 3.67
N PRO A 21 -13.53 -20.25 4.06
CA PRO A 21 -14.31 -21.11 3.18
C PRO A 21 -15.46 -20.36 2.54
N ARG A 22 -15.67 -20.55 1.22
CA ARG A 22 -16.62 -19.76 0.43
C ARG A 22 -18.08 -19.89 0.90
N LEU A 23 -18.48 -21.09 1.34
CA LEU A 23 -19.82 -21.36 1.85
C LEU A 23 -19.96 -20.79 3.26
N ASN A 24 -20.97 -19.96 3.50
CA ASN A 24 -21.20 -19.27 4.77
C ASN A 24 -20.02 -18.38 5.20
N ASN A 25 -19.23 -17.89 4.25
CA ASN A 25 -18.23 -16.87 4.53
C ASN A 25 -18.94 -15.61 5.04
N PRO A 26 -18.56 -15.05 6.22
CA PRO A 26 -19.16 -13.82 6.73
C PRO A 26 -18.82 -12.58 5.88
N GLY A 27 -17.80 -12.69 5.03
CA GLY A 27 -17.25 -11.61 4.24
C GLY A 27 -17.40 -11.77 2.73
N LEU A 28 -16.92 -10.76 2.00
CA LEU A 28 -16.74 -10.81 0.56
C LEU A 28 -15.56 -11.72 0.21
N VAL A 29 -15.69 -12.44 -0.91
CA VAL A 29 -14.62 -13.31 -1.45
C VAL A 29 -13.75 -12.55 -2.45
N LYS A 30 -14.25 -11.42 -2.99
CA LYS A 30 -13.47 -10.48 -3.81
C LYS A 30 -13.98 -9.07 -3.56
N ALA A 31 -13.06 -8.14 -3.29
CA ALA A 31 -13.29 -6.70 -3.32
C ALA A 31 -12.11 -6.07 -4.05
N HIS A 32 -12.32 -5.70 -5.32
CA HIS A 32 -11.24 -5.32 -6.23
C HIS A 32 -11.52 -3.99 -6.94
N ASN A 33 -10.46 -3.19 -7.12
CA ASN A 33 -10.46 -1.82 -7.67
C ASN A 33 -11.33 -0.85 -6.87
N CYS A 34 -11.24 -0.95 -5.54
CA CYS A 34 -11.97 -0.10 -4.60
C CYS A 34 -11.22 0.07 -3.29
N THR A 35 -11.70 0.98 -2.46
CA THR A 35 -11.27 1.11 -1.07
C THR A 35 -12.45 0.83 -0.14
N ALA A 36 -12.16 0.34 1.07
CA ALA A 36 -13.18 0.06 2.08
C ALA A 36 -13.27 1.18 3.14
N GLY A 37 -14.48 1.47 3.58
CA GLY A 37 -14.76 2.28 4.76
C GLY A 37 -15.95 1.75 5.55
N LEU A 38 -16.39 2.52 6.55
CA LEU A 38 -17.48 2.11 7.44
C LEU A 38 -18.79 1.91 6.67
N GLY A 39 -19.47 0.80 6.95
CA GLY A 39 -20.82 0.54 6.48
C GLY A 39 -21.90 1.29 7.25
N SER A 40 -23.11 1.31 6.69
CA SER A 40 -24.31 1.87 7.31
C SER A 40 -24.93 0.97 8.39
N ILE A 41 -24.46 -0.28 8.50
CA ILE A 41 -24.91 -1.27 9.47
C ILE A 41 -23.72 -1.85 10.24
N GLN A 42 -23.97 -2.44 11.40
CA GLN A 42 -22.93 -3.12 12.17
C GLN A 42 -22.35 -4.29 11.35
N GLY A 43 -21.02 -4.29 11.15
CA GLY A 43 -20.32 -5.29 10.33
C GLY A 43 -20.43 -5.06 8.81
N GLY A 44 -21.17 -4.05 8.37
CA GLY A 44 -21.24 -3.66 6.97
C GLY A 44 -20.00 -2.88 6.54
N VAL A 45 -19.68 -2.96 5.26
CA VAL A 45 -18.58 -2.22 4.61
C VAL A 45 -19.15 -1.44 3.43
N THR A 46 -18.80 -0.17 3.33
CA THR A 46 -19.06 0.63 2.14
C THR A 46 -17.79 0.64 1.28
N LEU A 47 -17.93 0.31 0.01
CA LEU A 47 -16.85 0.40 -0.97
C LEU A 47 -16.89 1.76 -1.64
N PHE A 48 -15.71 2.33 -1.89
CA PHE A 48 -15.51 3.62 -2.55
C PHE A 48 -14.64 3.46 -3.80
N PRO A 49 -14.83 4.33 -4.82
CA PRO A 49 -14.09 4.26 -6.06
C PRO A 49 -12.60 4.50 -5.86
N LEU A 50 -11.80 3.69 -6.56
CA LEU A 50 -10.38 3.96 -6.77
C LEU A 50 -10.20 4.63 -8.14
N LYS A 51 -9.28 5.59 -8.20
CA LYS A 51 -8.93 6.32 -9.42
C LYS A 51 -7.63 5.73 -9.97
N SER A 52 -7.55 5.58 -11.29
CA SER A 52 -6.34 5.12 -11.97
C SER A 52 -5.27 6.22 -12.01
N ALA A 53 -4.03 5.82 -12.27
CA ALA A 53 -2.93 6.75 -12.50
C ALA A 53 -3.17 7.60 -13.76
N SER A 54 -2.92 8.91 -13.65
CA SER A 54 -2.90 9.88 -14.73
C SER A 54 -1.52 10.51 -14.82
N LEU A 55 -1.03 10.71 -16.05
CA LEU A 55 0.31 11.23 -16.27
C LEU A 55 0.40 12.68 -15.77
N TYR A 56 1.20 12.91 -14.74
CA TYR A 56 1.43 14.24 -14.18
C TYR A 56 2.64 14.92 -14.83
N SER A 57 3.73 14.18 -14.99
CA SER A 57 4.93 14.64 -15.68
C SER A 57 5.62 13.54 -16.46
N ASN A 58 5.87 13.81 -17.75
CA ASN A 58 6.57 12.91 -18.65
C ASN A 58 8.09 13.06 -18.53
N THR A 59 8.62 12.72 -17.35
CA THR A 59 10.05 12.75 -17.07
C THR A 59 10.70 11.39 -17.31
N SER A 60 12.02 11.33 -17.25
CA SER A 60 12.74 10.07 -17.29
C SER A 60 13.92 10.04 -16.31
N MET A 61 14.25 8.84 -15.85
CA MET A 61 15.45 8.52 -15.08
C MET A 61 16.32 7.54 -15.86
N ASP A 62 17.61 7.51 -15.58
CA ASP A 62 18.58 6.62 -16.24
C ASP A 62 18.27 5.13 -15.98
N SER A 63 17.58 4.82 -14.88
CA SER A 63 17.09 3.48 -14.56
C SER A 63 15.78 3.57 -13.79
N ARG A 64 15.19 2.41 -13.46
CA ARG A 64 14.00 2.35 -12.60
C ARG A 64 14.18 3.14 -11.29
N PRO A 65 13.11 3.74 -10.75
CA PRO A 65 13.13 4.35 -9.44
C PRO A 65 13.38 3.29 -8.35
N LEU A 66 14.28 3.61 -7.42
CA LEU A 66 14.70 2.76 -6.29
C LEU A 66 14.48 3.44 -4.94
N GLY A 67 14.05 4.70 -4.92
CA GLY A 67 13.66 5.41 -3.72
C GLY A 67 13.23 6.84 -4.04
N SER A 68 12.59 7.47 -3.06
CA SER A 68 12.12 8.84 -3.15
C SER A 68 12.26 9.49 -1.78
N ALA A 69 12.43 10.81 -1.77
CA ALA A 69 12.40 11.59 -0.56
C ALA A 69 11.64 12.88 -0.78
N ILE A 70 11.09 13.40 0.30
CA ILE A 70 10.47 14.70 0.34
C ILE A 70 11.00 15.45 1.56
N GLY A 71 11.03 16.77 1.42
CA GLY A 71 11.25 17.65 2.55
C GLY A 71 10.96 19.09 2.20
N GLN A 72 11.27 20.01 3.11
CA GLN A 72 11.02 21.43 2.94
C GLN A 72 12.23 22.24 3.39
N ASP A 73 12.49 23.36 2.71
CA ASP A 73 13.49 24.33 3.17
C ASP A 73 12.95 25.20 4.32
N ALA A 74 13.82 26.01 4.92
CA ALA A 74 13.46 26.91 6.02
C ALA A 74 12.41 27.97 5.63
N THR A 75 12.17 28.20 4.34
CA THR A 75 11.15 29.11 3.82
C THR A 75 9.84 28.40 3.44
N GLY A 76 9.77 27.09 3.62
CA GLY A 76 8.58 26.27 3.35
C GLY A 76 8.46 25.79 1.90
N ASN A 77 9.50 25.92 1.07
CA ASN A 77 9.43 25.39 -0.29
C ASN A 77 9.65 23.87 -0.28
N ALA A 78 8.70 23.15 -0.85
CA ALA A 78 8.76 21.69 -0.98
C ALA A 78 9.87 21.25 -1.93
N LYS A 79 10.61 20.21 -1.52
CA LYS A 79 11.63 19.51 -2.28
C LYS A 79 11.20 18.07 -2.49
N VAL A 80 11.29 17.60 -3.73
CA VAL A 80 10.97 16.22 -4.09
C VAL A 80 12.19 15.63 -4.79
N TYR A 81 12.71 14.54 -4.22
CA TYR A 81 13.86 13.81 -4.73
C TYR A 81 13.44 12.42 -5.19
N GLY A 82 14.01 11.98 -6.29
CA GLY A 82 13.85 10.62 -6.83
C GLY A 82 15.21 10.01 -7.10
N ALA A 83 15.42 8.76 -6.67
CA ALA A 83 16.70 8.08 -6.79
C ALA A 83 16.58 6.84 -7.66
N CYS A 84 17.58 6.61 -8.51
CA CYS A 84 17.72 5.44 -9.35
C CYS A 84 19.05 4.73 -9.04
N ALA A 85 19.47 3.77 -9.87
CA ALA A 85 20.67 2.99 -9.64
C ALA A 85 21.96 3.83 -9.65
N THR A 86 22.00 4.84 -10.51
CA THR A 86 23.21 5.62 -10.81
C THR A 86 23.12 7.07 -10.38
N LYS A 87 21.92 7.60 -10.17
CA LYS A 87 21.66 9.04 -9.94
C LYS A 87 20.58 9.31 -8.90
N ILE A 88 20.67 10.49 -8.29
CA ILE A 88 19.61 11.12 -7.51
C ILE A 88 19.21 12.41 -8.24
N TYR A 89 17.92 12.54 -8.48
CA TYR A 89 17.31 13.67 -9.16
C TYR A 89 16.46 14.49 -8.20
N LYS A 90 16.29 15.75 -8.54
CA LYS A 90 15.32 16.66 -7.95
C LYS A 90 14.26 17.01 -8.98
N LEU A 91 12.99 17.02 -8.58
CA LEU A 91 11.91 17.46 -9.46
C LEU A 91 11.92 18.99 -9.51
N ASN A 92 12.18 19.55 -10.69
CA ASN A 92 12.12 20.99 -10.89
C ASN A 92 10.65 21.44 -11.02
N PRO A 93 10.15 22.35 -10.16
CA PRO A 93 8.76 22.80 -10.24
C PRO A 93 8.47 23.57 -11.54
N ALA A 94 9.47 24.15 -12.20
CA ALA A 94 9.26 25.01 -13.36
C ALA A 94 8.89 24.27 -14.65
N ASP A 95 9.59 23.17 -14.94
CA ASP A 95 9.42 22.37 -16.16
C ASP A 95 8.91 20.94 -15.84
N ARG A 96 8.74 20.63 -14.56
CA ARG A 96 8.36 19.32 -14.02
C ARG A 96 9.33 18.22 -14.44
N GLN A 97 10.58 18.53 -14.78
CA GLN A 97 11.59 17.56 -15.17
C GLN A 97 12.48 17.14 -14.01
N TRP A 98 13.07 15.95 -14.13
CA TRP A 98 14.11 15.48 -13.23
C TRP A 98 15.43 16.18 -13.57
N THR A 99 15.99 16.90 -12.60
CA THR A 99 17.34 17.49 -12.67
C THR A 99 18.28 16.64 -11.85
N ASP A 100 19.37 16.17 -12.47
CA ASP A 100 20.41 15.41 -11.77
C ASP A 100 21.14 16.30 -10.77
N ILE A 101 21.14 15.89 -9.51
CA ILE A 101 21.83 16.54 -8.38
C ILE A 101 22.70 15.54 -7.61
N SER A 102 23.09 14.45 -8.28
CA SER A 102 23.96 13.41 -7.72
C SER A 102 25.32 13.97 -7.34
N ARG A 103 26.00 13.34 -6.38
CA ARG A 103 27.43 13.60 -6.15
C ARG A 103 28.24 13.41 -7.43
N VAL A 104 29.41 14.05 -7.47
CA VAL A 104 30.38 13.80 -8.55
C VAL A 104 30.75 12.31 -8.59
N GLY A 105 30.63 11.69 -9.77
CA GLY A 105 30.91 10.26 -9.98
C GLY A 105 29.68 9.34 -9.88
N GLY A 106 28.54 9.83 -9.40
CA GLY A 106 27.29 9.06 -9.34
C GLY A 106 27.28 7.93 -8.31
N TYR A 107 26.41 6.94 -8.54
CA TYR A 107 26.12 5.84 -7.62
C TYR A 107 26.17 4.46 -8.30
N SER A 108 26.20 3.42 -7.48
CA SER A 108 26.33 2.02 -7.90
C SER A 108 25.32 1.10 -7.22
N THR A 109 24.08 1.58 -7.01
CA THR A 109 23.03 0.80 -6.36
C THR A 109 22.66 -0.42 -7.20
N THR A 110 22.68 -1.59 -6.57
CA THR A 110 22.26 -2.83 -7.25
C THR A 110 20.74 -2.91 -7.38
N ALA A 111 20.25 -3.71 -8.32
CA ALA A 111 18.81 -3.83 -8.59
C ALA A 111 17.98 -4.39 -7.41
N SER A 112 18.63 -5.09 -6.48
CA SER A 112 18.01 -5.65 -5.26
C SER A 112 18.05 -4.70 -4.06
N GLU A 113 18.82 -3.63 -4.13
CA GLU A 113 18.94 -2.63 -3.07
C GLU A 113 18.06 -1.41 -3.39
N LYS A 114 17.75 -0.63 -2.36
CA LYS A 114 16.93 0.57 -2.48
C LYS A 114 17.52 1.74 -1.75
N TRP A 115 17.13 2.93 -2.18
CA TRP A 115 17.41 4.15 -1.46
C TRP A 115 16.40 4.34 -0.34
N LYS A 116 16.91 4.52 0.89
CA LYS A 116 16.12 4.93 2.05
C LYS A 116 16.60 6.29 2.51
N PHE A 117 15.66 7.18 2.79
CA PHE A 117 15.93 8.56 3.15
C PHE A 117 15.27 8.94 4.47
N VAL A 118 15.90 9.85 5.20
CA VAL A 118 15.38 10.49 6.41
C VAL A 118 15.67 11.98 6.40
N GLU A 119 14.83 12.73 7.09
CA GLU A 119 15.07 14.14 7.36
C GLU A 119 15.75 14.30 8.72
N TYR A 120 16.76 15.17 8.78
CA TYR A 120 17.46 15.59 10.00
C TYR A 120 17.62 17.12 9.97
N GLY A 121 16.70 17.84 10.61
CA GLY A 121 16.66 19.30 10.50
C GLY A 121 16.47 19.73 9.04
N SER A 122 17.39 20.52 8.49
CA SER A 122 17.38 20.89 7.05
C SER A 122 18.06 19.87 6.14
N LEU A 123 18.65 18.81 6.70
CA LEU A 123 19.38 17.82 5.92
C LEU A 123 18.43 16.71 5.47
N GLN A 124 18.50 16.38 4.18
CA GLN A 124 17.99 15.11 3.68
C GLN A 124 19.16 14.13 3.60
N ILE A 125 19.08 13.03 4.35
CA ILE A 125 20.12 12.00 4.41
C ILE A 125 19.60 10.73 3.74
N GLY A 126 20.41 10.11 2.88
CA GLY A 126 20.06 8.94 2.10
C GLY A 126 21.10 7.83 2.17
N THR A 127 20.66 6.58 2.12
CA THR A 127 21.56 5.43 2.01
C THR A 127 20.99 4.37 1.07
N ASN A 128 21.89 3.65 0.41
CA ASN A 128 21.58 2.57 -0.52
C ASN A 128 22.45 1.32 -0.28
N PHE A 129 23.15 1.27 0.86
CA PHE A 129 24.14 0.25 1.25
C PHE A 129 25.39 0.10 0.37
N ASN A 130 25.29 0.27 -0.96
CA ASN A 130 26.41 0.13 -1.90
C ASN A 130 27.41 1.29 -1.80
N ASP A 131 26.90 2.53 -1.72
CA ASP A 131 27.67 3.76 -1.71
C ASP A 131 27.76 4.34 -0.28
N GLU A 132 28.64 5.31 -0.07
CA GLU A 132 28.66 6.09 1.17
C GLU A 132 27.29 6.72 1.45
N VAL A 133 26.97 6.93 2.73
CA VAL A 133 25.76 7.66 3.13
C VAL A 133 25.82 9.07 2.52
N GLN A 134 24.74 9.48 1.85
CA GLN A 134 24.63 10.75 1.15
C GLN A 134 23.84 11.76 1.97
N TYR A 135 24.12 13.04 1.79
CA TYR A 135 23.27 14.12 2.30
C TYR A 135 23.18 15.29 1.34
N ILE A 136 22.12 16.08 1.49
CA ILE A 136 21.97 17.42 0.90
C ILE A 136 21.32 18.34 1.95
N ASP A 137 21.77 19.59 2.01
CA ASP A 137 21.08 20.63 2.79
C ASP A 137 19.98 21.25 1.92
N MET A 138 18.72 21.09 2.32
CA MET A 138 17.55 21.55 1.56
C MET A 138 17.48 23.07 1.43
N ASN A 139 18.22 23.82 2.26
CA ASN A 139 18.33 25.28 2.13
C ASN A 139 19.25 25.72 0.98
N VAL A 140 20.25 24.90 0.64
CA VAL A 140 21.23 25.18 -0.42
C VAL A 140 20.87 24.41 -1.70
N ASP A 141 20.55 23.13 -1.56
CA ASP A 141 19.83 22.30 -2.52
C ASP A 141 20.43 22.31 -3.94
N THR A 142 21.76 22.16 -3.98
CA THR A 142 22.55 22.19 -5.22
C THR A 142 23.00 20.79 -5.65
N GLN A 143 23.60 20.02 -4.74
CA GLN A 143 24.15 18.69 -5.04
C GLN A 143 24.26 17.84 -3.77
N PHE A 144 24.05 16.52 -3.90
CA PHE A 144 24.34 15.56 -2.84
C PHE A 144 25.84 15.37 -2.64
N ALA A 145 26.25 15.10 -1.40
CA ALA A 145 27.62 14.79 -1.02
C ALA A 145 27.68 13.64 -0.01
N ASN A 146 28.86 13.05 0.15
CA ASN A 146 29.08 12.02 1.16
C ASN A 146 28.96 12.63 2.55
N LEU A 147 28.04 12.11 3.37
CA LEU A 147 27.89 12.47 4.78
C LEU A 147 29.03 11.86 5.61
N THR A 148 29.37 10.61 5.33
CA THR A 148 30.44 9.86 6.01
C THR A 148 31.00 8.79 5.10
N THR A 149 32.29 8.50 5.23
CA THR A 149 32.96 7.37 4.57
C THR A 149 33.23 6.20 5.52
N LEU A 150 32.87 6.34 6.81
CA LEU A 150 33.22 5.39 7.87
C LEU A 150 32.27 4.19 7.96
N VAL A 151 31.02 4.36 7.49
CA VAL A 151 29.98 3.33 7.59
C VAL A 151 28.96 3.49 6.47
N LYS A 152 28.37 2.37 6.05
CA LYS A 152 27.21 2.26 5.16
C LYS A 152 26.11 1.47 5.88
N GLY A 153 24.85 1.61 5.46
CA GLY A 153 23.73 0.85 6.02
C GLY A 153 22.62 0.61 4.99
N ARG A 154 21.80 -0.42 5.19
CA ARG A 154 20.59 -0.64 4.37
C ARG A 154 19.38 0.12 4.89
N HIS A 155 19.37 0.39 6.19
CA HIS A 155 18.25 1.01 6.87
C HIS A 155 18.75 2.25 7.60
N ILE A 156 17.92 3.29 7.59
CA ILE A 156 18.23 4.57 8.20
C ILE A 156 17.00 5.10 8.92
N ALA A 157 17.20 5.67 10.10
CA ALA A 157 16.19 6.32 10.91
C ALA A 157 16.82 7.48 11.70
N THR A 158 15.99 8.34 12.28
CA THR A 158 16.45 9.38 13.21
C THR A 158 15.74 9.23 14.55
N HIS A 159 16.48 9.40 15.65
CA HIS A 159 15.89 9.31 16.98
C HIS A 159 16.67 10.15 17.98
N LYS A 160 15.99 11.04 18.72
CA LYS A 160 16.53 11.86 19.82
C LYS A 160 17.90 12.50 19.52
N GLY A 161 18.06 13.09 18.33
CA GLY A 161 19.29 13.78 17.93
C GLY A 161 20.36 12.90 17.27
N PHE A 162 20.04 11.64 16.97
CA PHE A 162 20.94 10.71 16.30
C PHE A 162 20.43 10.34 14.91
N VAL A 163 21.36 10.15 13.97
CA VAL A 163 21.12 9.38 12.74
C VAL A 163 21.54 7.94 13.03
N ILE A 164 20.66 6.99 12.76
CA ILE A 164 20.85 5.57 13.06
C ILE A 164 20.87 4.79 11.76
N LEU A 165 21.89 3.95 11.58
CA LEU A 165 21.99 2.97 10.50
C LEU A 165 21.80 1.55 11.04
N GLY A 166 21.11 0.73 10.27
CA GLY A 166 20.94 -0.70 10.52
C GLY A 166 21.44 -1.53 9.35
N ASN A 167 21.89 -2.76 9.65
CA ASN A 167 22.44 -3.70 8.67
C ASN A 167 23.64 -3.04 7.97
N THR A 168 24.70 -2.85 8.74
CA THR A 168 25.79 -1.93 8.40
C THR A 168 26.95 -2.62 7.71
N TRP A 169 27.73 -1.85 6.97
CA TRP A 169 29.02 -2.25 6.45
C TRP A 169 30.07 -1.20 6.78
N ASP A 170 31.24 -1.62 7.22
CA ASP A 170 32.42 -0.75 7.34
C ASP A 170 33.69 -1.48 6.86
N ALA A 171 34.77 -0.72 6.68
CA ALA A 171 36.01 -1.25 6.12
C ALA A 171 36.78 -2.18 7.05
N LEU A 172 36.47 -2.19 8.35
CA LEU A 172 37.17 -2.98 9.37
C LEU A 172 36.53 -4.35 9.54
N ASP A 173 35.21 -4.37 9.76
CA ASP A 173 34.44 -5.58 10.09
C ASP A 173 33.70 -6.17 8.87
N GLY A 174 33.63 -5.42 7.77
CA GLY A 174 32.82 -5.78 6.62
C GLY A 174 31.32 -5.65 6.91
N GLY A 175 30.51 -6.51 6.31
CA GLY A 175 29.05 -6.45 6.44
C GLY A 175 28.54 -7.16 7.69
N VAL A 176 27.96 -6.40 8.63
CA VAL A 176 27.39 -6.90 9.88
C VAL A 176 25.87 -6.66 9.87
N PRO A 177 25.05 -7.65 9.45
CA PRO A 177 23.64 -7.43 9.15
C PRO A 177 22.74 -7.22 10.38
N TYR A 178 23.22 -7.60 11.57
CA TYR A 178 22.53 -7.47 12.85
C TYR A 178 23.04 -6.30 13.70
N ARG A 179 23.85 -5.41 13.11
CA ARG A 179 24.40 -4.23 13.78
C ARG A 179 23.51 -3.00 13.60
N VAL A 180 23.29 -2.31 14.71
CA VAL A 180 22.79 -0.93 14.74
C VAL A 180 23.95 -0.01 15.07
N ARG A 181 24.12 1.08 14.34
CA ARG A 181 25.16 2.08 14.58
C ARG A 181 24.57 3.48 14.49
N TRP A 182 25.04 4.41 15.31
CA TRP A 182 24.51 5.77 15.35
C TRP A 182 25.61 6.83 15.28
N SER A 183 25.23 8.01 14.78
CA SER A 183 26.10 9.18 14.69
C SER A 183 26.40 9.79 16.06
N GLY A 184 27.17 10.87 16.10
CA GLY A 184 27.25 11.74 17.25
C GLY A 184 25.90 12.44 17.51
N ILE A 185 25.63 12.75 18.77
CA ILE A 185 24.43 13.49 19.18
C ILE A 185 24.45 14.90 18.59
N GLU A 186 23.39 15.28 17.89
CA GLU A 186 23.27 16.55 17.15
C GLU A 186 24.39 16.79 16.12
N ALA A 187 25.12 15.72 15.75
CA ALA A 187 26.24 15.74 14.83
C ALA A 187 26.12 14.60 13.81
N PRO A 188 25.20 14.72 12.83
CA PRO A 188 24.84 13.63 11.91
C PRO A 188 26.00 13.13 11.03
N SER A 189 27.06 13.92 10.87
CA SER A 189 28.27 13.57 10.12
C SER A 189 29.40 12.96 10.95
N ASP A 190 29.32 13.00 12.28
CA ASP A 190 30.33 12.35 13.14
C ASP A 190 29.95 10.90 13.41
N TRP A 191 30.79 9.97 12.97
CA TRP A 191 30.61 8.52 13.15
C TRP A 191 31.82 7.88 13.82
N THR A 192 32.73 8.71 14.34
CA THR A 192 33.94 8.27 15.03
C THR A 192 33.56 7.86 16.45
N PHE A 193 33.95 6.64 16.85
CA PHE A 193 33.61 6.14 18.19
C PHE A 193 34.17 7.08 19.28
N SER A 194 33.26 7.62 20.10
CA SER A 194 33.62 8.63 21.08
C SER A 194 32.56 8.73 22.16
N ALA A 195 32.98 8.58 23.42
CA ALA A 195 32.12 8.83 24.57
C ALA A 195 31.70 10.33 24.68
N ALA A 196 32.45 11.25 24.07
CA ALA A 196 32.14 12.68 24.11
C ALA A 196 30.98 13.04 23.15
N THR A 197 30.97 12.46 21.95
CA THR A 197 29.88 12.67 20.98
C THR A 197 28.79 11.61 21.09
N MET A 198 29.01 10.58 21.91
CA MET A 198 28.13 9.43 22.11
C MET A 198 27.90 8.62 20.82
N ALA A 199 28.79 8.72 19.84
CA ALA A 199 28.74 7.90 18.63
C ALA A 199 29.28 6.49 18.94
N ASP A 200 28.45 5.47 18.70
CA ASP A 200 28.81 4.07 18.96
C ASP A 200 27.90 3.10 18.16
N PHE A 201 28.05 1.79 18.40
CA PHE A 201 27.23 0.74 17.80
C PHE A 201 26.83 -0.33 18.82
N GLN A 202 25.86 -1.15 18.44
CA GLN A 202 25.46 -2.34 19.18
C GLN A 202 25.10 -3.47 18.21
N ASP A 203 25.58 -4.67 18.50
CA ASP A 203 25.22 -5.90 17.78
C ASP A 203 24.06 -6.61 18.49
N LEU A 204 23.02 -6.96 17.73
CA LEU A 204 21.80 -7.62 18.21
C LEU A 204 21.79 -9.10 17.82
N HIS A 205 22.27 -9.97 18.72
CA HIS A 205 22.43 -11.39 18.43
C HIS A 205 21.12 -12.18 18.53
N GLY A 206 20.98 -13.25 17.72
CA GLY A 206 19.89 -14.23 17.82
C GLY A 206 18.69 -13.99 16.90
N PHE A 207 18.46 -12.77 16.42
CA PHE A 207 17.23 -12.41 15.68
C PHE A 207 17.36 -12.36 14.14
N GLY A 208 18.56 -12.59 13.59
CA GLY A 208 18.83 -12.50 12.15
C GLY A 208 19.16 -11.07 11.70
N ALA A 209 19.06 -10.80 10.40
CA ALA A 209 19.38 -9.49 9.86
C ALA A 209 18.33 -8.43 10.26
N ILE A 210 18.76 -7.18 10.42
CA ILE A 210 17.85 -6.03 10.55
C ILE A 210 17.19 -5.80 9.19
N GLN A 211 15.86 -5.64 9.21
CA GLN A 211 14.98 -5.43 8.05
C GLN A 211 14.45 -3.98 7.98
N GLY A 212 14.44 -3.29 9.12
CA GLY A 212 14.06 -1.89 9.19
C GLY A 212 14.26 -1.32 10.58
N ILE A 213 14.32 0.00 10.65
CA ILE A 213 14.30 0.75 11.90
C ILE A 213 13.12 1.70 11.77
N VAL A 214 12.22 1.66 12.75
CA VAL A 214 11.04 2.52 12.79
C VAL A 214 11.04 3.30 14.07
N THR A 215 10.62 4.55 13.98
CA THR A 215 10.71 5.50 15.08
C THR A 215 9.38 6.21 15.25
N ASP A 216 8.91 6.25 16.50
CA ASP A 216 7.82 7.09 16.98
C ASP A 216 8.32 7.89 18.20
N ASP A 217 7.69 7.81 19.36
CA ASP A 217 8.30 8.26 20.62
C ASP A 217 9.48 7.37 21.06
N SER A 218 9.47 6.11 20.64
CA SER A 218 10.50 5.10 20.83
C SER A 218 11.18 4.73 19.51
N CYS A 219 12.33 4.06 19.57
CA CYS A 219 12.98 3.47 18.40
C CYS A 219 12.82 1.95 18.45
N TYR A 220 12.26 1.35 17.40
CA TYR A 220 12.15 -0.11 17.26
C TYR A 220 13.01 -0.58 16.09
N VAL A 221 13.90 -1.51 16.40
CA VAL A 221 14.73 -2.21 15.43
C VAL A 221 14.01 -3.51 15.08
N ILE A 222 13.54 -3.61 13.84
CA ILE A 222 12.80 -4.77 13.33
C ILE A 222 13.80 -5.69 12.64
N LEU A 223 13.98 -6.89 13.18
CA LEU A 223 14.85 -7.94 12.64
C LEU A 223 13.99 -9.03 11.98
N GLN A 224 14.64 -10.01 11.34
CA GLN A 224 13.94 -11.13 10.70
C GLN A 224 13.08 -11.95 11.67
N ARG A 225 13.57 -12.18 12.89
CA ARG A 225 12.93 -13.06 13.89
C ARG A 225 12.76 -12.40 15.25
N GLY A 226 12.77 -11.08 15.31
CA GLY A 226 12.55 -10.36 16.57
C GLY A 226 12.38 -8.86 16.37
N ILE A 227 11.93 -8.20 17.43
CA ILE A 227 11.77 -6.75 17.50
C ILE A 227 12.39 -6.29 18.81
N VAL A 228 13.36 -5.38 18.70
CA VAL A 228 14.09 -4.83 19.83
C VAL A 228 13.79 -3.35 19.94
N GLN A 229 13.45 -2.87 21.13
CA GLN A 229 13.33 -1.45 21.40
C GLN A 229 14.69 -0.87 21.81
N MET A 230 15.08 0.20 21.15
CA MET A 230 16.24 1.02 21.44
C MET A 230 15.78 2.29 22.18
N SER A 231 16.19 2.43 23.44
CA SER A 231 15.80 3.56 24.30
C SER A 231 17.04 4.36 24.70
N PHE A 232 17.01 5.69 24.50
CA PHE A 232 18.09 6.56 24.91
C PHE A 232 18.15 6.69 26.44
N VAL A 233 19.29 6.35 27.04
CA VAL A 233 19.52 6.43 28.51
C VAL A 233 20.60 7.46 28.84
N GLY A 234 21.60 7.62 27.96
CA GLY A 234 22.70 8.56 28.12
C GLY A 234 23.83 8.07 29.03
N GLY A 235 24.87 8.89 29.17
CA GLY A 235 26.07 8.53 29.94
C GLY A 235 26.89 7.44 29.26
N SER A 236 27.45 6.50 30.03
CA SER A 236 28.27 5.40 29.48
C SER A 236 27.46 4.33 28.75
N PHE A 237 26.16 4.23 29.02
CA PHE A 237 25.23 3.35 28.29
C PHE A 237 24.30 4.24 27.46
N ILE A 238 24.76 4.64 26.28
CA ILE A 238 24.09 5.62 25.43
C ILE A 238 22.65 5.15 25.13
N PHE A 239 22.51 3.90 24.69
CA PHE A 239 21.22 3.25 24.43
C PHE A 239 21.08 1.95 25.22
N GLN A 240 19.85 1.71 25.70
CA GLN A 240 19.41 0.43 26.23
C GLN A 240 18.59 -0.31 25.17
N PHE A 241 18.90 -1.58 24.96
CA PHE A 241 18.19 -2.46 24.03
C PHE A 241 17.33 -3.45 24.82
N THR A 242 16.02 -3.46 24.55
CA THR A 242 15.06 -4.34 25.25
C THR A 242 14.28 -5.15 24.22
N ASP A 243 14.31 -6.47 24.36
CA ASP A 243 13.56 -7.38 23.50
C ASP A 243 12.06 -7.19 23.75
N ARG A 244 11.33 -6.82 22.70
CA ARG A 244 9.87 -6.65 22.75
C ARG A 244 9.14 -7.87 22.22
N VAL A 245 9.64 -8.41 21.12
CA VAL A 245 9.08 -9.60 20.48
C VAL A 245 10.22 -10.53 20.11
N VAL A 246 10.08 -11.80 20.48
CA VAL A 246 11.05 -12.86 20.18
C VAL A 246 10.37 -13.90 19.30
N GLY A 247 11.05 -14.35 18.24
CA GLY A 247 10.57 -15.39 17.33
C GLY A 247 9.67 -14.89 16.20
N LYS A 248 9.34 -13.60 16.15
CA LYS A 248 8.56 -12.98 15.08
C LYS A 248 9.15 -11.62 14.72
N GLY A 249 9.33 -11.38 13.43
CA GLY A 249 9.95 -10.19 12.88
C GLY A 249 9.39 -9.87 11.49
N CYS A 250 10.20 -9.26 10.64
CA CYS A 250 9.78 -8.90 9.29
C CYS A 250 10.45 -9.80 8.24
N ALA A 251 9.67 -10.23 7.24
CA ALA A 251 10.15 -11.02 6.12
C ALA A 251 10.61 -10.15 4.94
N VAL A 252 9.91 -9.03 4.71
CA VAL A 252 10.12 -8.13 3.57
C VAL A 252 10.34 -6.70 4.06
N SER A 253 11.59 -6.23 4.04
CA SER A 253 11.96 -4.85 4.46
C SER A 253 11.15 -3.75 3.79
N GLU A 254 10.74 -3.99 2.53
CA GLU A 254 10.03 -3.02 1.69
C GLU A 254 8.53 -2.94 1.98
N SER A 255 8.03 -3.77 2.90
CA SER A 255 6.65 -3.73 3.38
C SER A 255 6.43 -2.80 4.56
N ILE A 256 7.53 -2.30 5.17
CA ILE A 256 7.48 -1.55 6.43
C ILE A 256 7.01 -0.12 6.18
N THR A 257 5.97 0.30 6.88
CA THR A 257 5.49 1.69 6.90
C THR A 257 5.03 2.12 8.29
N THR A 258 5.06 3.42 8.56
CA THR A 258 4.67 4.01 9.83
C THR A 258 3.59 5.05 9.62
N VAL A 259 2.48 4.93 10.35
CA VAL A 259 1.36 5.88 10.32
C VAL A 259 0.86 6.10 11.74
N GLU A 260 0.77 7.35 12.19
CA GLU A 260 0.23 7.70 13.53
C GLU A 260 0.89 6.92 14.70
N GLY A 261 2.20 6.68 14.64
CA GLY A 261 2.94 5.91 15.66
C GLY A 261 2.66 4.40 15.65
N LYS A 262 1.98 3.89 14.62
CA LYS A 262 1.75 2.46 14.38
C LYS A 262 2.61 2.02 13.20
N HIS A 263 3.30 0.91 13.37
CA HIS A 263 4.17 0.36 12.34
C HIS A 263 3.55 -0.90 11.73
N TYR A 264 3.44 -0.94 10.41
CA TYR A 264 2.82 -2.03 9.67
C TYR A 264 3.85 -2.71 8.80
N PHE A 265 3.86 -4.03 8.77
CA PHE A 265 4.81 -4.81 7.98
C PHE A 265 4.34 -6.24 7.73
N LEU A 266 5.00 -6.90 6.79
CA LEU A 266 4.81 -8.31 6.43
C LEU A 266 5.85 -9.19 7.14
N SER A 267 5.36 -10.19 7.87
CA SER A 267 6.10 -11.32 8.45
C SER A 267 5.93 -12.57 7.57
N ASP A 268 6.62 -13.66 7.89
CA ASP A 268 6.57 -14.94 7.13
C ASP A 268 5.15 -15.54 7.05
N ASP A 269 4.30 -15.25 8.02
CA ASP A 269 2.91 -15.73 8.17
C ASP A 269 1.84 -14.66 7.88
N GLY A 270 2.26 -13.47 7.42
CA GLY A 270 1.36 -12.42 6.96
C GLY A 270 1.53 -11.08 7.68
N PHE A 271 0.47 -10.26 7.66
CA PHE A 271 0.57 -8.85 8.04
C PHE A 271 0.37 -8.60 9.54
N TYR A 272 1.20 -7.72 10.09
CA TYR A 272 1.18 -7.30 11.49
C TYR A 272 1.20 -5.78 11.65
N LYS A 273 0.66 -5.34 12.79
CA LYS A 273 0.78 -4.00 13.34
C LYS A 273 1.58 -4.05 14.64
N LEU A 274 2.63 -3.25 14.75
CA LEU A 274 3.36 -2.97 15.98
C LEU A 274 2.94 -1.59 16.52
N GLU A 275 2.51 -1.55 17.77
CA GLU A 275 2.06 -0.33 18.45
C GLU A 275 2.51 -0.37 19.91
N GLN A 276 3.31 0.61 20.34
CA GLN A 276 3.84 0.68 21.72
C GLN A 276 4.53 -0.62 22.18
N GLY A 277 5.26 -1.27 21.26
CA GLY A 277 5.94 -2.54 21.51
C GLY A 277 5.05 -3.79 21.47
N ASN A 278 3.74 -3.65 21.28
CA ASN A 278 2.81 -4.77 21.15
C ASN A 278 2.58 -5.13 19.68
N LEU A 279 2.71 -6.41 19.37
CA LEU A 279 2.52 -6.93 18.01
C LEU A 279 1.14 -7.58 17.87
N THR A 280 0.33 -7.11 16.92
CA THR A 280 -1.02 -7.59 16.65
C THR A 280 -1.15 -8.06 15.20
N PRO A 281 -1.64 -9.28 14.91
CA PRO A 281 -1.91 -9.71 13.54
C PRO A 281 -3.11 -8.94 12.96
N ILE A 282 -3.04 -8.54 11.69
CA ILE A 282 -4.10 -7.76 11.01
C ILE A 282 -4.68 -8.45 9.77
N GLY A 283 -4.06 -9.54 9.30
CA GLY A 283 -4.54 -10.28 8.13
C GLY A 283 -5.05 -11.70 8.39
N ILE A 284 -4.95 -12.22 9.62
CA ILE A 284 -5.39 -13.58 9.94
C ILE A 284 -6.90 -13.76 9.72
N GLY A 285 -7.29 -14.82 9.02
CA GLY A 285 -8.69 -15.08 8.66
C GLY A 285 -9.29 -14.03 7.72
N LYS A 286 -8.45 -13.17 7.13
CA LYS A 286 -8.85 -12.18 6.14
C LYS A 286 -8.07 -12.38 4.85
N ILE A 287 -6.78 -12.09 4.82
CA ILE A 287 -6.01 -11.86 3.59
C ILE A 287 -4.64 -12.55 3.50
N ASN A 288 -4.15 -13.14 4.59
CA ASN A 288 -2.78 -13.63 4.66
C ASN A 288 -2.54 -14.77 3.66
N ASP A 289 -3.42 -15.77 3.64
CA ASP A 289 -3.26 -16.94 2.76
C ASP A 289 -3.39 -16.51 1.30
N TRP A 290 -4.41 -15.69 0.99
CA TRP A 290 -4.59 -15.10 -0.33
C TRP A 290 -3.34 -14.34 -0.80
N PHE A 291 -2.72 -13.55 0.07
CA PHE A 291 -1.54 -12.77 -0.28
C PHE A 291 -0.33 -13.66 -0.56
N LEU A 292 -0.03 -14.63 0.31
CA LEU A 292 1.08 -15.57 0.14
C LEU A 292 0.92 -16.47 -1.10
N ASP A 293 -0.33 -16.80 -1.45
CA ASP A 293 -0.65 -17.54 -2.66
C ASP A 293 -0.53 -16.68 -3.93
N THR A 294 -0.80 -15.38 -3.85
CA THR A 294 -0.83 -14.49 -5.02
C THR A 294 0.51 -13.79 -5.29
N ALA A 295 1.25 -13.39 -4.25
CA ALA A 295 2.46 -12.59 -4.36
C ALA A 295 3.69 -13.43 -4.73
N ASP A 296 4.53 -12.94 -5.64
CA ASP A 296 5.85 -13.50 -5.91
C ASP A 296 6.89 -12.88 -4.97
N LEU A 297 7.15 -13.56 -3.85
CA LEU A 297 8.11 -13.11 -2.84
C LEU A 297 9.57 -13.16 -3.33
N SER A 298 9.89 -13.83 -4.44
CA SER A 298 11.23 -13.74 -5.04
C SER A 298 11.53 -12.34 -5.60
N GLN A 299 10.47 -11.60 -5.94
CA GLN A 299 10.50 -10.23 -6.43
C GLN A 299 10.11 -9.22 -5.32
N ALA A 300 10.18 -9.61 -4.04
CA ALA A 300 9.77 -8.75 -2.93
C ALA A 300 10.57 -7.43 -2.83
N HIS A 301 11.79 -7.39 -3.38
CA HIS A 301 12.58 -6.17 -3.50
C HIS A 301 11.92 -5.08 -4.36
N LEU A 302 10.94 -5.44 -5.20
CA LEU A 302 10.15 -4.51 -6.01
C LEU A 302 8.88 -4.01 -5.31
N MET A 303 8.56 -4.54 -4.12
CA MET A 303 7.41 -4.10 -3.36
C MET A 303 7.57 -2.63 -2.96
N THR A 304 6.52 -1.84 -3.03
CA THR A 304 6.50 -0.48 -2.48
C THR A 304 5.31 -0.30 -1.57
N VAL A 305 5.52 0.37 -0.44
CA VAL A 305 4.46 0.71 0.50
C VAL A 305 4.36 2.22 0.64
N ALA A 306 3.12 2.72 0.67
CA ALA A 306 2.85 4.13 0.94
C ALA A 306 1.54 4.27 1.71
N ALA A 307 1.53 5.18 2.68
CA ALA A 307 0.33 5.58 3.40
C ALA A 307 -0.23 6.86 2.79
N ASP A 308 -1.51 6.86 2.44
CA ASP A 308 -2.15 8.04 1.87
C ASP A 308 -2.31 9.12 2.96
N PRO A 309 -1.77 10.33 2.77
CA PRO A 309 -1.87 11.39 3.77
C PRO A 309 -3.27 12.03 3.84
N ARG A 310 -4.14 11.79 2.86
CA ARG A 310 -5.50 12.35 2.78
C ARG A 310 -6.59 11.38 3.20
N LYS A 311 -6.31 10.07 3.10
CA LYS A 311 -7.23 8.99 3.42
C LYS A 311 -6.60 8.07 4.45
N THR A 312 -7.41 7.40 5.26
CA THR A 312 -6.90 6.48 6.27
C THR A 312 -6.54 5.11 5.67
N LEU A 313 -5.68 5.11 4.64
CA LEU A 313 -5.36 3.94 3.81
C LEU A 313 -3.85 3.72 3.68
N ILE A 314 -3.44 2.45 3.69
CA ILE A 314 -2.08 2.00 3.34
C ILE A 314 -2.17 1.15 2.08
N TYR A 315 -1.25 1.37 1.15
CA TYR A 315 -1.15 0.66 -0.11
C TYR A 315 0.17 -0.12 -0.14
N TRP A 316 0.09 -1.44 -0.30
CA TRP A 316 1.22 -2.28 -0.66
C TRP A 316 1.10 -2.68 -2.12
N GLN A 317 2.04 -2.24 -2.93
CA GLN A 317 2.14 -2.65 -4.33
C GLN A 317 3.21 -3.72 -4.48
N PHE A 318 2.91 -4.79 -5.21
CA PHE A 318 3.77 -5.96 -5.35
C PHE A 318 3.61 -6.64 -6.71
N VAL A 319 4.52 -7.55 -7.01
CA VAL A 319 4.50 -8.40 -8.20
C VAL A 319 3.73 -9.68 -7.86
N SER A 320 2.68 -9.98 -8.61
CA SER A 320 1.95 -11.23 -8.50
C SER A 320 2.65 -12.37 -9.25
N LYS A 321 2.35 -13.63 -8.91
CA LYS A 321 2.88 -14.81 -9.63
C LYS A 321 2.42 -14.89 -11.09
N ASP A 322 1.34 -14.20 -11.44
CA ASP A 322 0.79 -14.14 -12.80
C ASP A 322 1.35 -12.95 -13.61
N ALA A 323 2.13 -12.07 -12.99
CA ALA A 323 2.65 -10.86 -13.61
C ALA A 323 3.79 -11.16 -14.60
N VAL A 324 3.99 -10.22 -15.53
CA VAL A 324 5.25 -10.18 -16.28
C VAL A 324 6.38 -9.84 -15.31
N THR A 325 7.42 -10.67 -15.29
CA THR A 325 8.55 -10.54 -14.37
C THR A 325 9.10 -9.12 -14.32
N GLY A 326 9.31 -8.60 -13.11
CA GLY A 326 9.94 -7.29 -12.88
C GLY A 326 8.99 -6.09 -12.81
N THR A 327 7.69 -6.28 -13.05
CA THR A 327 6.68 -5.21 -13.02
C THR A 327 5.62 -5.47 -11.96
N PRO A 328 5.50 -4.62 -10.93
CA PRO A 328 4.39 -4.71 -9.99
C PRO A 328 3.05 -4.46 -10.69
N ASP A 329 2.10 -5.37 -10.49
CA ASP A 329 0.81 -5.43 -11.18
C ASP A 329 -0.39 -5.40 -10.22
N LYS A 330 -0.17 -5.66 -8.93
CA LYS A 330 -1.23 -5.68 -7.91
C LYS A 330 -0.94 -4.75 -6.75
N GLN A 331 -2.02 -4.24 -6.17
CA GLN A 331 -2.03 -3.47 -4.94
C GLN A 331 -2.95 -4.12 -3.91
N LEU A 332 -2.49 -4.14 -2.67
CA LEU A 332 -3.28 -4.47 -1.49
C LEU A 332 -3.50 -3.21 -0.67
N ILE A 333 -4.75 -2.93 -0.34
CA ILE A 333 -5.16 -1.67 0.29
C ILE A 333 -5.79 -1.99 1.65
N PHE A 334 -5.28 -1.36 2.70
CA PHE A 334 -5.77 -1.52 4.06
C PHE A 334 -6.25 -0.21 4.64
N ASN A 335 -7.47 -0.20 5.18
CA ASN A 335 -7.95 0.90 5.98
C ASN A 335 -7.51 0.70 7.44
N TYR A 336 -6.55 1.49 7.89
CA TYR A 336 -5.93 1.31 9.20
C TYR A 336 -6.79 1.79 10.38
N VAL A 337 -7.92 2.45 10.10
CA VAL A 337 -8.94 2.81 11.10
C VAL A 337 -10.01 1.73 11.20
N THR A 338 -10.53 1.24 10.08
CA THR A 338 -11.60 0.23 10.09
C THR A 338 -11.10 -1.21 10.15
N GLY A 339 -9.83 -1.47 9.84
CA GLY A 339 -9.27 -2.82 9.78
C GLY A 339 -9.73 -3.62 8.55
N GLU A 340 -10.15 -2.93 7.49
CA GLU A 340 -10.70 -3.55 6.28
C GLU A 340 -9.71 -3.58 5.13
N TRP A 341 -9.75 -4.67 4.36
CA TRP A 341 -8.85 -4.94 3.23
C TRP A 341 -9.61 -4.86 1.91
N THR A 342 -8.90 -4.45 0.87
CA THR A 342 -9.37 -4.46 -0.53
C THR A 342 -8.17 -4.66 -1.45
N THR A 343 -8.40 -5.00 -2.71
CA THR A 343 -7.35 -5.18 -3.72
C THR A 343 -7.55 -4.23 -4.88
N ALA A 344 -6.51 -3.97 -5.65
CA ALA A 344 -6.60 -3.23 -6.90
C ALA A 344 -5.49 -3.64 -7.88
N ASP A 345 -5.66 -3.30 -9.14
CA ASP A 345 -4.59 -3.38 -10.13
C ASP A 345 -3.62 -2.20 -9.95
N ALA A 346 -2.32 -2.48 -10.02
CA ALA A 346 -1.30 -1.46 -9.99
C ALA A 346 -1.27 -0.71 -11.33
N THR A 347 -1.57 0.58 -11.28
CA THR A 347 -1.53 1.45 -12.47
C THR A 347 -0.19 2.18 -12.63
N THR A 348 0.73 2.01 -11.68
CA THR A 348 2.12 2.50 -11.72
C THR A 348 3.07 1.40 -11.26
N ALA A 349 4.39 1.59 -11.42
CA ALA A 349 5.39 0.59 -11.03
C ALA A 349 6.03 0.84 -9.65
N PHE A 350 5.89 2.07 -9.11
CA PHE A 350 6.50 2.47 -7.85
C PHE A 350 5.59 3.48 -7.14
N LEU A 351 5.13 3.16 -5.92
CA LEU A 351 4.36 4.09 -5.08
C LEU A 351 5.25 4.86 -4.12
N PHE A 352 4.94 6.14 -3.92
CA PHE A 352 5.62 6.96 -2.94
C PHE A 352 4.77 8.13 -2.43
N ASN A 353 5.13 8.62 -1.26
CA ASN A 353 4.60 9.87 -0.72
C ASN A 353 5.39 11.04 -1.30
N SER A 354 4.67 12.00 -1.88
CA SER A 354 5.20 13.22 -2.45
C SER A 354 4.55 14.45 -1.80
N VAL A 355 5.06 15.64 -2.09
CA VAL A 355 4.43 16.92 -1.74
C VAL A 355 4.04 17.62 -3.04
N SER A 356 2.86 18.25 -3.09
CA SER A 356 2.49 19.07 -4.24
C SER A 356 3.48 20.23 -4.41
N LEU A 357 3.95 20.43 -5.63
CA LEU A 357 4.85 21.55 -5.95
C LEU A 357 4.02 22.82 -6.19
N PRO A 358 4.50 24.01 -5.79
CA PRO A 358 3.79 25.26 -6.03
C PRO A 358 3.71 25.55 -7.53
N TRP A 359 2.52 25.95 -8.00
CA TRP A 359 2.26 26.33 -9.39
C TRP A 359 2.20 27.85 -9.55
N THR A 360 2.74 28.37 -10.65
CA THR A 360 2.41 29.73 -11.13
C THR A 360 1.35 29.65 -12.24
N ILE A 361 0.52 30.68 -12.38
CA ILE A 361 -0.55 30.73 -13.40
C ILE A 361 0.01 30.57 -14.82
N ASP A 362 1.23 31.06 -15.07
CA ASP A 362 1.90 30.94 -16.37
C ASP A 362 2.29 29.49 -16.71
N GLN A 363 2.42 28.60 -15.71
CA GLN A 363 2.77 27.18 -15.92
C GLN A 363 1.58 26.30 -16.31
N LEU A 364 0.34 26.80 -16.17
CA LEU A 364 -0.87 26.11 -16.63
C LEU A 364 -0.99 26.07 -18.16
N ASP A 365 -0.32 26.97 -18.88
CA ASP A 365 -0.29 27.00 -20.36
C ASP A 365 0.38 25.75 -20.96
N ALA A 366 1.13 24.99 -20.16
CA ALA A 366 1.71 23.70 -20.56
C ALA A 366 0.65 22.60 -20.83
N PHE A 367 -0.58 22.76 -20.34
CA PHE A 367 -1.70 21.87 -20.63
C PHE A 367 -2.60 22.52 -21.69
N ILE A 368 -2.19 22.38 -22.95
CA ILE A 368 -2.80 23.00 -24.15
C ILE A 368 -4.33 22.80 -24.21
N ALA A 369 -4.86 21.71 -23.65
CA ALA A 369 -6.29 21.43 -23.58
C ALA A 369 -6.73 21.09 -22.15
N ILE A 370 -7.96 21.48 -21.79
CA ILE A 370 -8.56 21.18 -20.47
C ILE A 370 -8.66 19.68 -20.18
N ASP A 371 -8.73 18.86 -21.23
CA ASP A 371 -8.81 17.39 -21.16
C ASP A 371 -7.44 16.73 -20.91
N SER A 372 -6.36 17.50 -20.98
CA SER A 372 -4.99 17.04 -20.70
C SER A 372 -4.55 17.27 -19.26
N VAL A 373 -5.43 17.81 -18.41
CA VAL A 373 -5.12 18.16 -17.02
C VAL A 373 -5.14 16.89 -16.14
N PRO A 374 -4.09 16.60 -15.37
CA PRO A 374 -3.91 15.34 -14.64
C PRO A 374 -4.82 15.16 -13.41
N ALA A 375 -5.51 16.22 -13.00
CA ALA A 375 -6.45 16.24 -11.88
C ALA A 375 -7.44 17.40 -12.04
N SER A 376 -8.58 17.37 -11.34
CA SER A 376 -9.52 18.50 -11.30
C SER A 376 -8.84 19.78 -10.79
N PHE A 377 -9.24 20.96 -11.27
CA PHE A 377 -8.70 22.26 -10.80
C PHE A 377 -8.91 22.53 -9.31
N ASP A 378 -9.88 21.84 -8.69
CA ASP A 378 -10.12 21.92 -7.25
C ASP A 378 -9.20 20.98 -6.44
N ASP A 379 -8.35 20.17 -7.10
CA ASP A 379 -7.44 19.27 -6.39
C ASP A 379 -6.29 20.06 -5.73
N PRO A 380 -5.97 19.81 -4.45
CA PRO A 380 -4.84 20.45 -3.78
C PRO A 380 -3.46 20.15 -4.39
N ILE A 381 -3.36 19.34 -5.46
CA ILE A 381 -2.16 19.27 -6.31
C ILE A 381 -1.73 20.64 -6.85
N TRP A 382 -2.68 21.58 -7.01
CA TRP A 382 -2.45 22.93 -7.52
C TRP A 382 -2.05 23.94 -6.43
N SER A 383 -2.29 23.64 -5.16
CA SER A 383 -2.08 24.60 -4.06
C SER A 383 -0.68 24.60 -3.45
N GLY A 384 0.19 23.66 -3.86
CA GLY A 384 1.56 23.50 -3.33
C GLY A 384 1.60 23.11 -1.84
N GLY A 385 2.64 22.39 -1.43
CA GLY A 385 2.93 22.11 -0.01
C GLY A 385 2.00 21.10 0.68
N LYS A 386 1.15 20.35 -0.05
CA LYS A 386 0.29 19.31 0.52
C LYS A 386 0.87 17.92 0.24
N ASN A 387 0.96 17.08 1.27
CA ASN A 387 1.35 15.68 1.11
C ASN A 387 0.30 14.94 0.26
N MET A 388 0.77 14.12 -0.68
CA MET A 388 -0.05 13.35 -1.61
C MET A 388 0.59 12.00 -1.91
N LEU A 389 -0.24 11.02 -2.25
CA LEU A 389 0.22 9.74 -2.80
C LEU A 389 0.44 9.86 -4.31
N TRP A 390 1.65 9.55 -4.77
CA TRP A 390 2.08 9.66 -6.17
C TRP A 390 2.63 8.31 -6.64
N GLY A 391 2.69 8.13 -7.96
CA GLY A 391 3.25 6.95 -8.59
C GLY A 391 4.34 7.30 -9.61
N MET A 392 5.31 6.41 -9.80
CA MET A 392 6.25 6.46 -10.91
C MET A 392 6.13 5.20 -11.76
N ASN A 393 6.32 5.33 -13.07
CA ASN A 393 6.51 4.17 -13.93
C ASN A 393 7.95 3.66 -13.85
N ALA A 394 8.25 2.58 -14.56
CA ALA A 394 9.59 1.99 -14.58
C ALA A 394 10.67 2.88 -15.23
N THR A 395 10.28 3.92 -15.98
CA THR A 395 11.21 4.86 -16.63
C THR A 395 11.36 6.16 -15.84
N GLY A 396 10.67 6.32 -14.71
CA GLY A 396 10.74 7.52 -13.87
C GLY A 396 9.72 8.62 -14.18
N ALA A 397 8.81 8.42 -15.13
CA ALA A 397 7.70 9.34 -15.37
C ALA A 397 6.72 9.31 -14.19
N VAL A 398 6.18 10.48 -13.84
CA VAL A 398 5.44 10.72 -12.60
C VAL A 398 3.94 10.78 -12.88
N TYR A 399 3.16 10.13 -12.04
CA TYR A 399 1.72 10.00 -12.14
C TYR A 399 1.03 10.43 -10.85
N SER A 400 -0.13 11.07 -11.00
CA SER A 400 -1.08 11.34 -9.93
C SER A 400 -2.22 10.30 -9.98
N PHE A 401 -2.90 10.07 -8.87
CA PHE A 401 -4.10 9.21 -8.83
C PHE A 401 -5.40 9.99 -9.10
N GLY A 402 -5.37 10.85 -10.12
CA GLY A 402 -6.49 11.69 -10.56
C GLY A 402 -7.21 11.19 -11.82
N GLY A 403 -6.83 10.03 -12.36
CA GLY A 403 -7.35 9.51 -13.62
C GLY A 403 -8.77 8.95 -13.55
N PRO A 404 -9.25 8.26 -14.60
CA PRO A 404 -10.58 7.65 -14.62
C PRO A 404 -10.85 6.71 -13.45
N THR A 405 -12.12 6.63 -13.04
CA THR A 405 -12.59 5.67 -12.03
C THR A 405 -12.35 4.24 -12.52
N MET A 406 -11.67 3.43 -11.72
CA MET A 406 -11.45 2.03 -12.03
C MET A 406 -12.76 1.24 -11.89
N GLU A 407 -12.95 0.23 -12.74
CA GLU A 407 -14.12 -0.63 -12.65
C GLU A 407 -14.04 -1.49 -11.39
N LEU A 408 -15.04 -1.33 -10.52
CA LEU A 408 -15.24 -2.15 -9.32
C LEU A 408 -15.51 -3.59 -9.73
N SER A 409 -14.88 -4.57 -9.07
CA SER A 409 -15.26 -5.98 -9.16
C SER A 409 -15.42 -6.58 -7.76
N VAL A 410 -16.66 -6.93 -7.41
CA VAL A 410 -17.01 -7.54 -6.13
C VAL A 410 -17.53 -8.95 -6.36
N GLU A 411 -17.13 -9.90 -5.52
CA GLU A 411 -17.74 -11.22 -5.46
C GLU A 411 -18.26 -11.52 -4.06
N THR A 412 -19.53 -11.92 -4.00
CA THR A 412 -20.18 -12.31 -2.75
C THR A 412 -19.66 -13.65 -2.24
N PRO A 413 -19.93 -13.97 -0.97
CA PRO A 413 -19.82 -15.34 -0.48
C PRO A 413 -20.81 -16.26 -1.22
N GLU A 414 -20.63 -17.55 -1.01
CA GLU A 414 -21.52 -18.55 -1.55
C GLU A 414 -22.74 -18.74 -0.65
N PHE A 415 -23.90 -18.70 -1.28
CA PHE A 415 -25.18 -18.87 -0.62
C PHE A 415 -25.85 -20.17 -1.04
N GLN A 416 -26.49 -20.83 -0.07
CA GLN A 416 -27.56 -21.79 -0.34
C GLN A 416 -28.90 -21.07 -0.18
N LEU A 417 -29.30 -20.30 -1.19
CA LEU A 417 -30.43 -19.37 -1.11
C LEU A 417 -31.75 -20.06 -0.69
N ALA A 418 -31.96 -21.33 -1.06
CA ALA A 418 -33.14 -22.09 -0.68
C ALA A 418 -33.34 -22.24 0.85
N ARG A 419 -32.28 -22.07 1.65
CA ARG A 419 -32.33 -22.06 3.12
C ARG A 419 -32.61 -20.67 3.71
N ASN A 420 -32.35 -19.62 2.93
CA ASN A 420 -32.45 -18.23 3.37
C ASN A 420 -33.77 -17.56 2.93
N ILE A 421 -34.61 -18.27 2.19
CA ILE A 421 -35.94 -17.83 1.75
C ILE A 421 -37.02 -18.72 2.37
N PRO A 422 -38.26 -18.21 2.56
CA PRO A 422 -39.39 -19.03 3.00
C PRO A 422 -39.55 -20.25 2.10
N ASN A 423 -39.47 -21.44 2.70
CA ASN A 423 -39.37 -22.69 1.95
C ASN A 423 -40.19 -23.79 2.62
N GLU A 424 -41.50 -23.70 2.45
CA GLU A 424 -42.48 -24.67 2.96
C GLU A 424 -42.26 -26.07 2.38
N THR A 425 -41.63 -26.16 1.20
CA THR A 425 -41.38 -27.42 0.48
C THR A 425 -40.12 -28.17 0.95
N GLY A 426 -39.27 -27.54 1.76
CA GLY A 426 -37.96 -28.06 2.14
C GLY A 426 -37.03 -28.31 0.94
N ALA A 427 -37.16 -27.51 -0.13
CA ALA A 427 -36.30 -27.57 -1.30
C ALA A 427 -34.84 -27.20 -0.96
N ASP A 428 -33.88 -27.82 -1.62
CA ASP A 428 -32.45 -27.51 -1.45
C ASP A 428 -31.88 -26.63 -2.58
N ILE A 429 -32.66 -26.39 -3.63
CA ILE A 429 -32.30 -25.63 -4.83
C ILE A 429 -33.12 -24.34 -4.88
N ALA A 430 -32.52 -23.24 -5.37
CA ALA A 430 -33.22 -21.98 -5.63
C ALA A 430 -33.07 -21.55 -7.09
N ILE A 431 -34.05 -20.82 -7.60
CA ILE A 431 -33.97 -20.09 -8.86
C ILE A 431 -33.80 -18.61 -8.52
N VAL A 432 -32.75 -17.97 -9.05
CA VAL A 432 -32.59 -16.52 -9.01
C VAL A 432 -33.20 -15.93 -10.28
N ASN A 433 -34.14 -14.99 -10.11
CA ASN A 433 -34.88 -14.33 -11.19
C ASN A 433 -34.33 -12.93 -11.52
N ALA A 434 -33.81 -12.23 -10.51
CA ALA A 434 -33.26 -10.91 -10.69
C ALA A 434 -32.26 -10.58 -9.58
N VAL A 435 -31.29 -9.73 -9.90
CA VAL A 435 -30.27 -9.25 -8.96
C VAL A 435 -30.06 -7.75 -9.17
N ARG A 436 -30.04 -6.96 -8.11
CA ARG A 436 -29.81 -5.51 -8.16
C ARG A 436 -28.69 -5.13 -7.18
N PRO A 437 -27.54 -4.64 -7.65
CA PRO A 437 -26.55 -4.03 -6.75
C PRO A 437 -27.04 -2.66 -6.29
N LEU A 438 -26.78 -2.31 -5.03
CA LEU A 438 -27.07 -1.01 -4.46
C LEU A 438 -25.81 -0.16 -4.39
N PHE A 439 -25.80 0.92 -5.16
CA PHE A 439 -24.69 1.87 -5.28
C PHE A 439 -25.22 3.29 -5.56
N GLU A 440 -24.40 4.28 -5.26
CA GLU A 440 -24.66 5.71 -5.53
C GLU A 440 -23.76 6.20 -6.68
N GLY A 441 -24.22 7.20 -7.44
CA GLY A 441 -23.46 7.86 -8.51
C GLY A 441 -23.84 7.39 -9.92
N ASP A 442 -23.17 7.96 -10.92
CA ASP A 442 -23.49 7.77 -12.35
C ASP A 442 -22.73 6.57 -12.94
N GLY A 443 -22.82 5.45 -12.23
CA GLY A 443 -22.19 4.18 -12.62
C GLY A 443 -23.12 3.26 -13.41
N THR A 444 -22.56 2.35 -14.19
CA THR A 444 -23.30 1.25 -14.84
C THR A 444 -22.91 -0.06 -14.19
N ALA A 445 -23.92 -0.79 -13.70
CA ALA A 445 -23.71 -2.05 -13.01
C ALA A 445 -24.05 -3.26 -13.89
N ARG A 446 -23.22 -4.30 -13.76
CA ARG A 446 -23.32 -5.56 -14.49
C ARG A 446 -23.15 -6.73 -13.54
N ILE A 447 -23.93 -7.79 -13.75
CA ILE A 447 -24.01 -8.94 -12.85
C ILE A 447 -23.66 -10.23 -13.58
N GLN A 448 -22.90 -11.11 -12.93
CA GLN A 448 -22.81 -12.53 -13.27
C GLN A 448 -23.27 -13.37 -12.09
N VAL A 449 -23.99 -14.45 -12.38
CA VAL A 449 -24.38 -15.45 -11.38
C VAL A 449 -23.53 -16.69 -11.57
N GLY A 450 -22.75 -17.01 -10.54
CA GLY A 450 -22.03 -18.27 -10.42
C GLY A 450 -22.97 -19.35 -9.90
N THR A 451 -22.95 -20.52 -10.52
CA THR A 451 -23.72 -21.69 -10.10
C THR A 451 -22.86 -22.95 -10.02
N ARG A 452 -23.09 -23.76 -8.98
CA ARG A 452 -22.61 -25.16 -8.89
C ARG A 452 -23.54 -26.02 -8.04
N LYS A 453 -23.55 -27.33 -8.27
CA LYS A 453 -24.46 -28.26 -7.57
C LYS A 453 -23.80 -28.95 -6.39
N LEU A 454 -22.53 -29.28 -6.52
CA LEU A 454 -21.73 -29.91 -5.48
C LEU A 454 -20.62 -28.96 -4.98
N GLN A 455 -20.16 -29.21 -3.75
CA GLN A 455 -19.13 -28.41 -3.09
C GLN A 455 -17.71 -28.67 -3.62
N ASN A 456 -17.52 -29.76 -4.36
CA ASN A 456 -16.26 -30.13 -5.01
C ASN A 456 -16.22 -29.79 -6.51
N GLU A 457 -17.29 -29.20 -7.05
CA GLU A 457 -17.33 -28.71 -8.43
C GLU A 457 -16.85 -27.27 -8.51
N ASP A 458 -16.25 -26.94 -9.66
CA ASP A 458 -15.92 -25.57 -10.02
C ASP A 458 -17.19 -24.74 -10.25
N MET A 459 -17.07 -23.42 -10.03
CA MET A 459 -18.16 -22.48 -10.21
C MET A 459 -18.33 -22.14 -11.69
N SER A 460 -19.51 -22.38 -12.25
CA SER A 460 -19.86 -21.95 -13.62
C SER A 460 -20.52 -20.57 -13.59
N TRP A 461 -19.92 -19.59 -14.26
CA TRP A 461 -20.42 -18.21 -14.32
C TRP A 461 -21.33 -18.00 -15.53
N SER A 462 -22.45 -17.29 -15.33
CA SER A 462 -23.29 -16.81 -16.43
C SER A 462 -22.58 -15.76 -17.27
N LEU A 463 -23.18 -15.44 -18.42
CA LEU A 463 -22.85 -14.22 -19.16
C LEU A 463 -23.05 -12.99 -18.27
N LEU A 464 -22.36 -11.91 -18.64
CA LEU A 464 -22.47 -10.62 -17.97
C LEU A 464 -23.78 -9.95 -18.39
N ASN A 465 -24.67 -9.71 -17.44
CA ASN A 465 -25.98 -9.10 -17.64
C ASN A 465 -25.96 -7.66 -17.13
N GLU A 466 -26.31 -6.70 -18.00
CA GLU A 466 -26.46 -5.30 -17.61
C GLU A 466 -27.72 -5.10 -16.77
N CYS A 467 -27.64 -4.20 -15.79
CA CYS A 467 -28.78 -3.79 -14.98
C CYS A 467 -29.68 -2.83 -15.78
N HIS A 468 -30.99 -3.01 -15.70
CA HIS A 468 -31.94 -2.11 -16.35
C HIS A 468 -31.87 -0.70 -15.74
N ALA A 469 -31.85 0.36 -16.56
CA ALA A 469 -31.64 1.73 -16.08
C ALA A 469 -32.73 2.22 -15.10
N GLU A 470 -33.99 1.83 -15.30
CA GLU A 470 -35.10 2.29 -14.45
C GLU A 470 -35.27 1.46 -13.17
N THR A 471 -35.02 0.15 -13.26
CA THR A 471 -35.28 -0.76 -12.13
C THR A 471 -34.01 -1.17 -11.42
N GLY A 472 -32.82 -0.93 -11.97
CA GLY A 472 -31.53 -1.40 -11.43
C GLY A 472 -31.37 -2.92 -11.39
N PHE A 473 -32.37 -3.71 -11.80
CA PHE A 473 -32.28 -5.17 -11.80
C PHE A 473 -31.62 -5.68 -13.07
N ALA A 474 -30.67 -6.60 -12.91
CA ALA A 474 -30.28 -7.54 -13.95
C ALA A 474 -31.21 -8.76 -13.88
N TYR A 475 -32.03 -8.94 -14.92
CA TYR A 475 -32.92 -10.09 -15.02
C TYR A 475 -32.13 -11.31 -15.49
N VAL A 476 -32.15 -12.36 -14.67
CA VAL A 476 -31.39 -13.59 -14.86
C VAL A 476 -32.28 -14.78 -14.56
N ARG A 477 -31.96 -15.98 -15.06
CA ARG A 477 -32.72 -17.18 -14.70
C ARG A 477 -31.79 -18.35 -14.45
N ASN A 478 -31.20 -18.35 -13.27
CA ASN A 478 -30.18 -19.33 -12.89
C ASN A 478 -30.67 -20.21 -11.74
N ARG A 479 -30.69 -21.53 -11.97
CA ARG A 479 -31.15 -22.53 -11.00
C ARG A 479 -29.96 -23.33 -10.47
N SER A 480 -29.72 -23.29 -9.17
CA SER A 480 -28.69 -24.12 -8.55
C SER A 480 -28.87 -24.30 -7.05
N ARG A 481 -28.12 -25.23 -6.45
CA ARG A 481 -28.03 -25.42 -5.01
C ARG A 481 -27.17 -24.34 -4.35
N TYR A 482 -26.02 -24.06 -4.95
CA TYR A 482 -25.10 -23.02 -4.50
C TYR A 482 -24.96 -21.93 -5.55
N GLN A 483 -25.02 -20.68 -5.10
CA GLN A 483 -24.97 -19.49 -5.94
C GLN A 483 -24.00 -18.44 -5.38
N ARG A 484 -23.30 -17.76 -6.29
CA ARG A 484 -22.46 -16.58 -6.00
C ARG A 484 -22.79 -15.47 -6.99
N PHE A 485 -22.54 -14.24 -6.58
CA PHE A 485 -22.80 -13.07 -7.42
C PHE A 485 -21.50 -12.31 -7.62
N ARG A 486 -21.18 -12.01 -8.89
CA ARG A 486 -20.13 -11.08 -9.26
C ARG A 486 -20.79 -9.81 -9.75
N ILE A 487 -20.32 -8.69 -9.22
CA ILE A 487 -20.83 -7.35 -9.50
C ILE A 487 -19.67 -6.56 -10.11
N ASN A 488 -19.91 -6.00 -11.29
CA ASN A 488 -19.00 -5.06 -11.94
C ASN A 488 -19.69 -3.70 -12.02
N ILE A 489 -19.05 -2.63 -11.52
CA ILE A 489 -19.57 -1.27 -11.61
C ILE A 489 -18.52 -0.38 -12.27
N SER A 490 -18.83 0.11 -13.47
CA SER A 490 -18.02 1.05 -14.23
C SER A 490 -18.62 2.47 -14.18
N GLY A 491 -17.89 3.47 -14.66
CA GLY A 491 -18.34 4.87 -14.66
C GLY A 491 -18.09 5.57 -13.31
N ASP A 492 -18.76 6.70 -13.09
CA ASP A 492 -18.52 7.58 -11.95
C ASP A 492 -19.43 7.28 -10.76
N TRP A 493 -19.34 6.03 -10.29
CA TRP A 493 -19.96 5.59 -9.05
C TRP A 493 -19.22 6.20 -7.83
N LYS A 494 -19.94 6.40 -6.73
CA LYS A 494 -19.46 7.06 -5.51
C LYS A 494 -19.36 6.12 -4.31
N LYS A 495 -20.33 5.22 -4.16
CA LYS A 495 -20.38 4.23 -3.08
C LYS A 495 -21.08 2.97 -3.54
N ALA A 496 -20.65 1.80 -3.09
CA ALA A 496 -21.37 0.55 -3.26
C ALA A 496 -21.41 -0.20 -1.92
N TYR A 497 -22.58 -0.72 -1.52
CA TYR A 497 -22.77 -1.16 -0.13
C TYR A 497 -23.66 -2.39 0.07
N SER A 498 -24.43 -2.83 -0.91
CA SER A 498 -25.33 -3.98 -0.75
C SER A 498 -25.77 -4.58 -2.08
N LEU A 499 -26.40 -5.75 -2.04
CA LEU A 499 -26.96 -6.49 -3.16
C LEU A 499 -28.37 -6.98 -2.79
N GLN A 500 -29.35 -6.74 -3.66
CA GLN A 500 -30.69 -7.31 -3.55
C GLN A 500 -30.82 -8.50 -4.50
N ILE A 501 -31.35 -9.62 -4.01
CA ILE A 501 -31.52 -10.86 -4.78
C ILE A 501 -32.99 -11.26 -4.74
N ASP A 502 -33.61 -11.36 -5.91
CA ASP A 502 -34.92 -11.99 -6.08
C ASP A 502 -34.72 -13.49 -6.38
N ALA A 503 -35.09 -14.32 -5.42
CA ALA A 503 -34.99 -15.77 -5.52
C ALA A 503 -36.23 -16.48 -4.99
N GLN A 504 -36.50 -17.66 -5.55
CA GLN A 504 -37.59 -18.54 -5.12
C GLN A 504 -37.11 -19.99 -5.00
N PRO A 505 -37.68 -20.79 -4.08
CA PRO A 505 -37.32 -22.20 -3.96
C PRO A 505 -37.72 -22.97 -5.23
N ALA A 506 -36.82 -23.81 -5.71
CA ALA A 506 -37.05 -24.72 -6.83
C ALA A 506 -37.26 -26.13 -6.27
N GLY A 507 -38.42 -26.74 -6.52
CA GLY A 507 -38.78 -28.05 -5.95
C GLY A 507 -37.69 -29.14 -6.07
N LYS A 508 -37.77 -30.13 -5.18
CA LYS A 508 -36.81 -31.24 -5.05
C LYS A 508 -36.71 -32.04 -6.35
N ARG A 509 -35.61 -31.93 -7.08
CA ARG A 509 -35.22 -32.86 -8.14
C ARG A 509 -33.71 -32.98 -8.23
#